data_AF-A0A927NDW1-F1
#
_entry.id   AF-A0A927NDW1-F1
#
_cell.length_a   1.000
_cell.length_b   1.000
_cell.length_c   1.000
_cell.angle_alpha   90.00
_cell.angle_beta   90.00
_cell.angle_gamma   90.00
#
_symmetry.space_group_name_H-M   'P 1'
#
loop_
_entity.id
_entity.type
_entity.pdbx_description
1 polymer ?
#
loop_
_entity_poly.entity_id
_entity_poly.type
_entity_poly.pdbx_seq_one_letter_code
_entity_poly.pdbx_strand_id
1 'polypeptide(L)' 'MNNKMMIAFAQNLKSLIGDMSVSEFARKVDIPQQTISRYLLCQREITLTNLCKIADFFNEDIDYLLGRKD' A
#
# COMPACT_ATOMS: atom_id res chain seq x y z
N MET A 1 5.89 -10.69 -15.72
CA MET A 1 6.51 -11.21 -14.48
C MET A 1 5.51 -11.01 -13.35
N ASN A 2 5.10 -12.08 -12.68
CA ASN A 2 4.24 -11.99 -11.49
C ASN A 2 5.14 -11.63 -10.29
N ASN A 3 5.19 -10.37 -9.89
CA ASN A 3 5.89 -9.97 -8.66
C ASN A 3 4.97 -10.28 -7.47
N LYS A 4 5.23 -11.40 -6.79
CA LYS A 4 4.45 -11.88 -5.64
C LYS A 4 4.31 -10.81 -4.54
N MET A 5 5.35 -10.03 -4.28
CA MET A 5 5.34 -8.98 -3.26
C MET A 5 4.42 -7.81 -3.65
N MET A 6 4.36 -7.43 -4.93
CA MET A 6 3.43 -6.38 -5.38
C MET A 6 1.98 -6.80 -5.20
N ILE A 7 1.66 -8.07 -5.50
CA ILE A 7 0.30 -8.60 -5.36
C ILE A 7 -0.10 -8.64 -3.89
N ALA A 8 0.76 -9.17 -3.02
CA ALA A 8 0.51 -9.22 -1.59
C ALA A 8 0.34 -7.80 -1.00
N PHE A 9 1.22 -6.87 -1.40
CA PHE A 9 1.11 -5.46 -1.00
C PHE A 9 -0.20 -4.82 -1.43
N ALA A 10 -0.61 -5.00 -2.69
CA ALA A 10 -1.87 -4.45 -3.17
C ALA A 10 -3.08 -5.01 -2.41
N GLN A 11 -3.08 -6.31 -2.08
CA GLN A 11 -4.15 -6.95 -1.33
C GLN A 11 -4.21 -6.46 0.12
N ASN A 12 -3.07 -6.43 0.82
CA ASN A 12 -2.98 -6.01 2.21
C ASN A 12 -3.30 -4.52 2.34
N LEU A 13 -2.78 -3.68 1.44
CA LEU A 13 -3.12 -2.26 1.39
C LEU A 13 -4.62 -2.05 1.15
N LYS A 14 -5.23 -2.80 0.24
CA LYS A 14 -6.67 -2.71 -0.01
C LYS A 14 -7.49 -3.09 1.23
N SER A 15 -7.05 -4.11 1.96
CA SER A 15 -7.67 -4.54 3.22
C SER A 15 -7.58 -3.43 4.28
N LEU A 16 -6.39 -2.86 4.47
CA LEU A 16 -6.14 -1.79 5.45
C LEU A 16 -6.90 -0.49 5.13
N ILE A 17 -7.03 -0.13 3.84
CA ILE A 17 -7.84 1.02 3.42
C ILE A 17 -9.31 0.83 3.82
N GLY A 18 -9.81 -0.41 3.80
CA GLY A 18 -11.19 -0.74 4.19
C GLY A 18 -12.22 0.07 3.42
N ASP A 19 -13.12 0.73 4.15
CA ASP A 19 -14.21 1.55 3.57
C ASP A 19 -13.74 2.95 3.14
N MET A 20 -12.48 3.31 3.41
CA MET A 20 -11.95 4.62 3.05
C MET A 20 -11.82 4.74 1.53
N SER A 21 -12.20 5.90 0.98
CA SER A 21 -11.90 6.16 -0.43
C SER A 21 -10.39 6.30 -0.66
N VAL A 22 -9.91 5.88 -1.83
CA VAL A 22 -8.49 6.03 -2.20
C VAL A 22 -8.04 7.49 -2.15
N SER A 23 -8.95 8.44 -2.46
CA SER A 23 -8.64 9.87 -2.43
C SER A 23 -8.48 10.39 -0.99
N GLU A 24 -9.28 9.90 -0.05
CA GLU A 24 -9.14 10.22 1.37
C GLU A 24 -7.85 9.65 1.94
N PHE A 25 -7.57 8.37 1.67
CA PHE A 25 -6.34 7.73 2.12
C PHE A 25 -5.10 8.46 1.59
N ALA A 26 -5.08 8.76 0.29
CA ALA A 26 -4.00 9.50 -0.37
C ALA A 26 -3.68 10.84 0.34
N ARG A 27 -4.70 11.58 0.77
CA ARG A 27 -4.51 12.83 1.53
C ARG A 27 -3.91 12.57 2.92
N LYS A 28 -4.35 11.52 3.61
CA LYS A 28 -3.89 11.18 4.96
C LYS A 28 -2.42 10.75 5.00
N VAL A 29 -1.95 10.02 4.00
CA VAL A 29 -0.55 9.55 3.93
C VAL A 29 0.37 10.47 3.11
N ASP A 30 -0.16 11.57 2.57
CA ASP A 30 0.58 12.49 1.71
C ASP A 30 1.27 11.74 0.54
N ILE A 31 0.48 10.94 -0.19
CA ILE A 31 0.90 10.24 -1.42
C ILE A 31 -0.11 10.55 -2.51
N PRO A 32 0.31 10.92 -3.74
CA PRO A 32 -0.63 11.20 -4.82
C PRO A 32 -1.60 10.04 -5.04
N GLN A 33 -2.90 10.33 -5.18
CA GLN A 33 -3.93 9.31 -5.38
C GLN A 33 -3.61 8.36 -6.54
N GLN A 34 -3.11 8.90 -7.66
CA GLN A 34 -2.72 8.08 -8.82
C GLN A 34 -1.61 7.08 -8.48
N THR A 35 -0.68 7.44 -7.59
CA THR A 35 0.39 6.56 -7.13
C THR A 35 -0.20 5.40 -6.31
N ILE A 36 -1.12 5.69 -5.38
CA ILE A 36 -1.83 4.65 -4.63
C ILE A 36 -2.64 3.74 -5.58
N SER A 37 -3.37 4.31 -6.54
CA SER A 37 -4.13 3.53 -7.53
C SER A 37 -3.21 2.59 -8.33
N ARG A 38 -2.03 3.05 -8.74
CA ARG A 38 -1.05 2.19 -9.43
C ARG A 38 -0.49 1.08 -8.55
N TYR A 39 -0.37 1.30 -7.24
CA TYR A 39 -0.02 0.24 -6.29
C TYR A 39 -1.12 -0.82 -6.20
N LEU A 40 -2.37 -0.40 -5.99
CA LEU A 40 -3.53 -1.30 -5.87
C LEU A 40 -3.77 -2.12 -7.16
N LEU A 41 -3.43 -1.55 -8.33
CA LEU A 41 -3.55 -2.22 -9.63
C LEU A 41 -2.29 -3.02 -10.01
N CYS A 42 -1.30 -3.14 -9.13
CA CYS A 42 -0.02 -3.80 -9.41
C CYS A 42 0.70 -3.25 -10.64
N GLN A 43 0.53 -1.97 -10.95
CA GLN A 43 1.14 -1.29 -12.10
C GLN A 43 2.47 -0.60 -11.74
N ARG A 44 2.78 -0.50 -10.45
CA ARG A 44 4.00 0.16 -9.95
C ARG A 44 4.45 -0.47 -8.65
N GLU A 45 5.75 -0.69 -8.50
CA GLU A 45 6.35 -1.06 -7.22
C GLU A 45 6.32 0.11 -6.23
N ILE A 46 6.10 -0.21 -4.96
CA ILE A 46 6.16 0.78 -3.89
C ILE A 46 7.61 1.18 -3.63
N THR A 47 7.83 2.46 -3.35
CA THR A 47 9.14 2.97 -2.93
C THR A 47 9.30 2.79 -1.42
N LEU A 48 10.53 2.67 -0.93
CA LEU A 48 10.79 2.55 0.52
C LEU A 48 10.15 3.69 1.32
N THR A 49 10.24 4.93 0.84
CA THR A 49 9.64 6.10 1.48
C THR A 49 8.13 5.96 1.64
N ASN A 50 7.41 5.56 0.58
CA ASN A 50 5.96 5.41 0.64
C ASN A 50 5.56 4.19 1.47
N LEU A 51 6.38 3.15 1.48
CA LEU A 51 6.16 1.96 2.30
C LEU A 51 6.22 2.31 3.79
N CYS A 52 7.23 3.09 4.22
CA CYS A 52 7.31 3.61 5.59
C CYS A 52 6.12 4.51 5.93
N LYS A 53 5.75 5.47 5.06
CA LYS A 53 4.57 6.33 5.28
C LYS A 53 3.28 5.54 5.54
N ILE A 54 3.07 4.48 4.79
CA ILE A 54 1.88 3.63 4.91
C ILE A 54 1.95 2.77 6.18
N ALA A 55 3.12 2.20 6.48
CA ALA A 55 3.36 1.45 7.71
C ALA A 55 3.08 2.31 8.96
N ASP A 56 3.62 3.52 9.00
CA ASP A 56 3.44 4.46 10.11
C ASP A 56 1.97 4.88 10.27
N PHE A 57 1.25 5.10 9.17
CA PHE A 57 -0.15 5.50 9.20
C PHE A 57 -1.07 4.42 9.79
N PHE A 58 -0.84 3.15 9.44
CA PHE A 58 -1.62 2.03 9.96
C PHE A 58 -1.06 1.44 11.26
N ASN A 59 0.13 1.88 11.69
CA ASN A 59 0.89 1.28 12.78
C ASN A 59 1.12 -0.23 12.55
N GLU A 60 1.56 -0.57 11.33
CA GLU A 60 1.78 -1.95 10.88
C GLU A 60 3.23 -2.21 10.46
N ASP A 61 3.65 -3.47 10.57
CA ASP A 61 4.97 -3.89 10.11
C ASP A 61 5.06 -3.89 8.58
N ILE A 62 6.20 -3.45 8.04
CA ILE A 62 6.46 -3.54 6.60
C ILE A 62 6.41 -5.00 6.11
N ASP A 63 6.77 -5.96 6.95
CA ASP A 63 6.68 -7.38 6.62
C ASP A 63 5.23 -7.85 6.45
N TYR A 64 4.28 -7.31 7.23
CA TYR A 64 2.86 -7.54 7.00
C TYR A 64 2.44 -6.91 5.66
N LEU A 65 2.80 -5.64 5.43
CA LEU A 65 2.46 -4.96 4.17
C LEU A 65 2.95 -5.72 2.94
N LEU A 66 4.15 -6.30 2.97
CA LEU A 66 4.73 -7.03 1.83
C LEU A 66 4.30 -8.52 1.75
N GLY A 67 3.47 -8.99 2.69
CA GLY A 67 3.05 -10.41 2.76
C GLY A 67 4.20 -11.37 3.10
N ARG A 68 5.14 -10.92 3.93
CA ARG A 68 6.24 -11.73 4.49
C ARG A 68 5.89 -12.34 5.85
N LYS A 69 4.76 -11.93 6.43
CA LYS A 69 4.20 -12.37 7.71
C LYS A 69 2.67 -12.37 7.59
N ASP A 70 2.01 -13.27 8.31
CA ASP A 70 0.55 -13.35 8.45
C ASP A 70 0.02 -12.29 9.42
#